data_AF-A0AAD5C2V1-F1
#
_entry.id   AF-A0AAD5C2V1-F1
#
_cell.length_a   1.000
_cell.length_b   1.000
_cell.length_c   1.000
_cell.angle_alpha   90.00
_cell.angle_beta   90.00
_cell.angle_gamma   90.00
#
_symmetry.space_group_name_H-M   'P 1'
#
loop_
_entity.id
_entity.type
_entity.pdbx_description
1 polymer ?
#
loop_
_entity_poly.entity_id
_entity_poly.type
_entity_poly.pdbx_seq_one_letter_code
_entity_poly.pdbx_strand_id
1 'polypeptide(L)'
;MQTLKSTDIYSNISKRDLDHMFSKGILLQDGKVFLSQGSNGEINETVSATKFSYGNHSVQKWRSIKKSRFKKVVKMMDTSNLKIQIKIKTQFLTPNVIYGAHLVFKFCEPRKLSSKLMYVNLKYQMGSETLHAYFATCRGDEWMMIELCRFIPHKKDVNFEALLESLSQYYCGSGAIYVEGIHFQVIDDATLKVKINSDSVQLVPVDYDEITHLEDEKLFSVSKANEKKCHMLPAKMVLYESPDVKCYNWKSLAEPESRFVEVAELLSRQVFRIKCKIETQKLSTDTNYACHLVFKLSQKCHGLKCPVKVRGVLHRKNKELNFFYFRSPSLVNLHGNGRVPKLREDGLMEVIVWEFNSG
;
A
#
# COMPACT_ATOMS: atom_id res chain seq x y z
N MET A 1 26.91 -7.73 18.55
CA MET A 1 26.54 -8.88 17.67
C MET A 1 27.76 -9.75 17.51
N GLN A 2 27.64 -11.05 17.78
CA GLN A 2 28.72 -12.01 17.59
C GLN A 2 28.85 -12.36 16.10
N THR A 3 30.09 -12.39 15.60
CA THR A 3 30.43 -12.86 14.26
C THR A 3 31.00 -14.26 14.42
N LEU A 4 30.35 -15.27 13.85
CA LEU A 4 30.79 -16.66 13.98
C LEU A 4 31.81 -17.00 12.88
N LYS A 5 33.03 -17.36 13.28
CA LYS A 5 34.03 -18.03 12.44
C LYS A 5 34.08 -19.51 12.83
N SER A 6 33.91 -20.39 11.84
CA SER A 6 34.35 -21.80 11.75
C SER A 6 34.34 -22.71 13.00
N THR A 7 33.32 -23.57 13.06
CA THR A 7 33.32 -25.05 13.24
C THR A 7 33.88 -25.85 14.42
N ASP A 8 34.24 -25.33 15.61
CA ASP A 8 34.70 -26.23 16.71
C ASP A 8 34.14 -25.98 18.14
N ILE A 9 32.95 -25.39 18.32
CA ILE A 9 32.40 -25.12 19.70
C ILE A 9 30.95 -25.65 19.92
N TYR A 10 30.44 -26.56 19.10
CA TYR A 10 29.01 -26.94 19.18
C TYR A 10 28.66 -28.18 20.01
N SER A 11 29.50 -28.61 20.96
CA SER A 11 29.15 -29.77 21.81
C SER A 11 28.34 -29.42 23.07
N ASN A 12 28.18 -28.15 23.46
CA ASN A 12 27.56 -27.78 24.75
C ASN A 12 26.62 -26.55 24.76
N ILE A 13 26.05 -26.14 23.62
CA ILE A 13 25.10 -25.02 23.61
C ILE A 13 23.70 -25.53 23.94
N SER A 14 23.08 -25.01 25.01
CA SER A 14 21.71 -25.40 25.38
C SER A 14 20.71 -24.93 24.32
N LYS A 15 19.60 -25.65 24.15
CA LYS A 15 18.52 -25.26 23.23
C LYS A 15 18.02 -23.84 23.49
N ARG A 16 17.98 -23.41 24.76
CA ARG A 16 17.59 -22.06 25.18
C ARG A 16 18.58 -21.00 24.72
N ASP A 17 19.87 -21.31 24.73
CA ASP A 17 20.92 -20.41 24.25
C ASP A 17 20.90 -20.30 22.73
N LEU A 18 20.62 -21.39 22.02
CA LEU A 18 20.38 -21.37 20.57
C LEU A 18 19.17 -20.51 20.21
N ASP A 19 18.03 -20.69 20.88
CA ASP A 19 16.82 -19.89 20.65
C ASP A 19 17.06 -18.39 20.95
N HIS A 20 17.82 -18.09 22.00
CA HIS A 20 18.25 -16.73 22.32
C HIS A 20 19.23 -16.14 21.27
N MET A 21 20.11 -16.97 20.69
CA MET A 21 21.00 -16.55 19.59
C MET A 21 20.21 -16.29 18.30
N PHE A 22 19.26 -17.15 17.95
CA PHE A 22 18.43 -16.99 16.75
C PHE A 22 17.41 -15.85 16.86
N SER A 23 16.92 -15.57 18.07
CA SER A 23 16.07 -14.39 18.32
C SER A 23 16.83 -13.07 18.20
N LYS A 24 18.12 -13.03 18.57
CA LYS A 24 19.01 -11.87 18.28
C LYS A 24 19.48 -11.82 16.83
N GLY A 25 19.46 -12.97 16.16
CA GLY A 25 19.85 -13.20 14.78
C GLY A 25 21.35 -13.34 14.57
N ILE A 26 21.70 -14.02 13.47
CA ILE A 26 23.04 -14.52 13.17
C ILE A 26 23.53 -13.96 11.84
N LEU A 27 24.77 -13.48 11.80
CA LEU A 27 25.44 -13.05 10.58
C LEU A 27 26.26 -14.19 9.97
N LEU A 28 26.05 -14.44 8.68
CA LEU A 28 26.72 -15.45 7.87
C LEU A 28 27.36 -14.80 6.62
N GLN A 29 28.19 -15.58 5.91
CA GLN A 29 28.84 -15.19 4.65
C GLN A 29 29.57 -13.85 4.76
N ASP A 30 30.54 -13.77 5.68
CA ASP A 30 31.30 -12.55 6.00
C ASP A 30 30.41 -11.36 6.40
N GLY A 31 29.29 -11.64 7.05
CA GLY A 31 28.33 -10.64 7.48
C GLY A 31 27.51 -10.02 6.35
N LYS A 32 27.35 -10.73 5.22
CA LYS A 32 26.50 -10.31 4.09
C LYS A 32 25.09 -10.88 4.14
N VAL A 33 24.86 -11.90 4.96
CA VAL A 33 23.55 -12.52 5.18
C VAL A 33 23.24 -12.50 6.66
N PHE A 34 22.04 -12.11 7.03
CA PHE A 34 21.55 -12.10 8.40
C PHE A 34 20.30 -12.98 8.51
N LEU A 35 20.34 -13.96 9.42
CA LEU A 35 19.21 -14.84 9.72
C LEU A 35 18.57 -14.44 11.04
N SER A 36 17.25 -14.54 11.11
CA SER A 36 16.49 -14.33 12.35
C SER A 36 15.27 -15.23 12.34
N GLN A 37 14.80 -15.64 13.52
CA GLN A 37 13.62 -16.47 13.64
C GLN A 37 12.32 -15.64 13.53
N GLY A 38 11.34 -16.16 12.80
CA GLY A 38 9.96 -15.68 12.76
C GLY A 38 9.15 -16.13 13.97
N SER A 39 7.89 -15.71 14.03
CA SER A 39 7.01 -16.00 15.18
C SER A 39 6.71 -17.49 15.37
N ASN A 40 6.66 -18.28 14.29
CA ASN A 40 6.30 -19.70 14.35
C ASN A 40 7.52 -20.61 14.16
N GLY A 41 8.73 -20.05 14.31
CA GLY A 41 9.99 -20.77 14.25
C GLY A 41 10.65 -20.82 12.88
N GLU A 42 10.00 -20.34 11.82
CA GLU A 42 10.57 -20.27 10.48
C GLU A 42 11.70 -19.24 10.38
N ILE A 43 12.56 -19.38 9.38
CA ILE A 43 13.76 -18.55 9.24
C ILE A 43 13.47 -17.38 8.30
N ASN A 44 13.65 -16.17 8.79
CA ASN A 44 13.73 -14.98 7.96
C ASN A 44 15.19 -14.76 7.52
N GLU A 45 15.38 -14.44 6.24
CA GLU A 45 16.70 -14.18 5.65
C GLU A 45 16.80 -12.70 5.26
N THR A 46 17.93 -12.05 5.54
CA THR A 46 18.22 -10.71 5.03
C THR A 46 19.53 -10.73 4.27
N VAL A 47 19.52 -10.22 3.05
CA VAL A 47 20.71 -10.13 2.21
C VAL A 47 21.13 -8.67 2.08
N SER A 48 22.37 -8.40 2.47
CA SER A 48 22.98 -7.06 2.48
C SER A 48 23.04 -6.45 1.09
N ALA A 49 22.84 -5.13 1.03
CA ALA A 49 23.01 -4.31 -0.17
C ALA A 49 24.43 -4.36 -0.76
N THR A 50 25.43 -4.83 0.00
CA THR A 50 26.78 -5.10 -0.50
C THR A 50 26.84 -6.20 -1.56
N LYS A 51 25.77 -6.99 -1.73
CA LYS A 51 25.66 -8.01 -2.79
C LYS A 51 25.00 -7.50 -4.08
N PHE A 52 24.53 -6.25 -4.11
CA PHE A 52 23.81 -5.70 -5.27
C PHE A 52 24.76 -5.07 -6.27
N SER A 53 24.27 -4.88 -7.50
CA SER A 53 24.96 -4.15 -8.55
C SER A 53 24.31 -2.77 -8.74
N TYR A 54 25.10 -1.76 -9.09
CA TYR A 54 24.67 -0.37 -9.14
C TYR A 54 25.00 0.21 -10.50
N GLY A 55 23.98 0.59 -11.28
CA GLY A 55 24.15 1.12 -12.64
C GLY A 55 24.56 2.59 -12.72
N ASN A 56 24.87 3.24 -11.59
CA ASN A 56 25.25 4.65 -11.56
C ASN A 56 26.78 4.80 -11.49
N HIS A 57 27.37 5.65 -12.33
CA HIS A 57 28.83 5.80 -12.51
C HIS A 57 29.51 6.51 -11.33
N SER A 58 28.77 6.93 -10.31
CA SER A 58 29.33 7.50 -9.08
C SER A 58 29.80 6.41 -8.11
N VAL A 59 31.02 6.53 -7.58
CA VAL A 59 31.57 5.67 -6.53
C VAL A 59 30.56 5.51 -5.39
N GLN A 60 30.16 4.26 -5.08
CA GLN A 60 29.15 4.00 -4.05
C GLN A 60 29.64 4.48 -2.68
N LYS A 61 28.84 5.31 -2.02
CA LYS A 61 29.16 5.84 -0.69
C LYS A 61 28.71 4.84 0.38
N TRP A 62 29.61 3.98 0.82
CA TRP A 62 29.36 3.07 1.94
C TRP A 62 29.45 3.80 3.28
N ARG A 63 28.53 3.50 4.20
CA ARG A 63 28.46 4.10 5.53
C ARG A 63 28.18 3.04 6.59
N SER A 64 28.67 3.28 7.80
CA SER A 64 28.24 2.52 8.98
C SER A 64 27.16 3.32 9.69
N ILE A 65 25.99 2.73 9.88
CA ILE A 65 24.82 3.40 10.43
C ILE A 65 24.39 2.66 11.70
N LYS A 66 24.14 3.41 12.77
CA LYS A 66 23.65 2.84 14.04
C LYS A 66 22.35 2.07 13.81
N LYS A 67 22.17 0.97 14.54
CA LYS A 67 21.01 0.06 14.45
C LYS A 67 20.85 -0.66 13.10
N SER A 68 21.84 -0.62 12.21
CA SER A 68 21.88 -1.53 11.06
C SER A 68 22.30 -2.93 11.50
N ARG A 69 21.74 -3.95 10.83
CA ARG A 69 22.14 -5.36 10.94
C ARG A 69 23.49 -5.63 10.28
N PHE A 70 23.92 -4.76 9.35
CA PHE A 70 25.15 -4.90 8.60
C PHE A 70 26.15 -3.80 8.92
N LYS A 71 27.46 -4.13 8.84
CA LYS A 71 28.54 -3.19 9.13
C LYS A 71 28.55 -1.99 8.17
N LYS A 72 28.18 -2.23 6.91
CA LYS A 72 28.16 -1.22 5.83
C LYS A 72 26.82 -1.28 5.11
N VAL A 73 26.25 -0.11 4.87
CA VAL A 73 25.07 0.12 4.02
C VAL A 73 25.43 1.12 2.92
N VAL A 74 24.75 1.06 1.78
CA VAL A 74 24.98 2.00 0.68
C VAL A 74 24.17 3.28 0.90
N LYS A 75 24.78 4.44 0.69
CA LYS A 75 24.09 5.73 0.63
C LYS A 75 23.78 6.08 -0.82
N MET A 76 22.49 6.20 -1.14
CA MET A 76 21.99 6.66 -2.42
C MET A 76 21.66 8.14 -2.32
N MET A 77 22.39 8.96 -3.07
CA MET A 77 22.19 10.42 -3.07
C MET A 77 20.95 10.82 -3.86
N ASP A 78 20.74 10.20 -5.02
CA ASP A 78 19.61 10.47 -5.90
C ASP A 78 18.60 9.32 -5.82
N THR A 79 17.46 9.59 -5.19
CA THR A 79 16.37 8.63 -5.05
C THR A 79 15.51 8.52 -6.30
N SER A 80 15.59 9.48 -7.23
CA SER A 80 14.86 9.43 -8.50
C SER A 80 15.53 8.53 -9.55
N ASN A 81 16.75 8.10 -9.29
CA ASN A 81 17.56 7.31 -10.21
C ASN A 81 18.45 6.32 -9.44
N LEU A 82 17.81 5.35 -8.78
CA LEU A 82 18.47 4.35 -7.94
C LEU A 82 19.32 3.39 -8.77
N LYS A 83 18.75 2.82 -9.84
CA LYS A 83 19.38 1.82 -10.73
C LYS A 83 20.12 0.71 -9.95
N ILE A 84 19.45 0.17 -8.93
CA ILE A 84 20.01 -0.92 -8.10
C ILE A 84 19.52 -2.24 -8.67
N GLN A 85 20.43 -3.01 -9.25
CA GLN A 85 20.15 -4.35 -9.74
C GLN A 85 20.42 -5.37 -8.64
N ILE A 86 19.35 -6.05 -8.25
CA ILE A 86 19.33 -7.05 -7.18
C ILE A 86 19.26 -8.42 -7.84
N LYS A 87 20.28 -9.25 -7.56
CA LYS A 87 20.31 -10.66 -7.93
C LYS A 87 20.73 -11.45 -6.71
N ILE A 88 19.79 -12.14 -6.09
CA ILE A 88 19.99 -12.87 -4.85
C ILE A 88 19.66 -14.33 -5.09
N LYS A 89 20.58 -15.23 -4.74
CA LYS A 89 20.31 -16.66 -4.60
C LYS A 89 20.09 -16.95 -3.12
N THR A 90 18.84 -17.17 -2.72
CA THR A 90 18.45 -17.36 -1.31
C THR A 90 18.78 -18.76 -0.85
N GLN A 91 19.44 -18.93 0.30
CA GLN A 91 19.95 -20.25 0.72
C GLN A 91 19.21 -20.83 1.93
N PHE A 92 18.54 -19.98 2.70
CA PHE A 92 18.04 -20.34 4.02
C PHE A 92 16.51 -20.29 4.14
N LEU A 93 15.80 -20.05 3.03
CA LEU A 93 14.34 -20.05 3.02
C LEU A 93 13.80 -21.48 3.14
N THR A 94 12.83 -21.65 4.03
CA THR A 94 12.06 -22.89 4.16
C THR A 94 11.18 -23.11 2.92
N PRO A 95 11.28 -24.26 2.23
CA PRO A 95 10.41 -24.54 1.09
C PRO A 95 8.92 -24.61 1.47
N ASN A 96 8.05 -24.28 0.51
CA ASN A 96 6.59 -24.34 0.61
C ASN A 96 5.97 -23.40 1.67
N VAL A 97 6.71 -22.36 2.07
CA VAL A 97 6.23 -21.28 2.96
C VAL A 97 6.13 -19.98 2.16
N ILE A 98 5.14 -19.15 2.44
CA ILE A 98 5.00 -17.85 1.77
C ILE A 98 6.00 -16.85 2.35
N TYR A 99 6.84 -16.27 1.49
CA TYR A 99 7.75 -15.19 1.85
C TYR A 99 7.36 -13.89 1.19
N GLY A 100 7.41 -12.80 1.94
CA GLY A 100 7.46 -11.43 1.42
C GLY A 100 8.88 -10.94 1.28
N ALA A 101 9.27 -10.49 0.08
CA ALA A 101 10.53 -9.80 -0.15
C ALA A 101 10.36 -8.31 0.12
N HIS A 102 11.12 -7.77 1.06
CA HIS A 102 11.02 -6.37 1.46
C HIS A 102 12.33 -5.63 1.25
N LEU A 103 12.30 -4.48 0.59
CA LEU A 103 13.42 -3.55 0.61
C LEU A 103 13.51 -2.87 1.98
N VAL A 104 14.69 -2.91 2.58
CA VAL A 104 14.97 -2.24 3.85
C VAL A 104 15.84 -1.02 3.62
N PHE A 105 15.30 0.15 3.93
CA PHE A 105 15.96 1.42 3.67
C PHE A 105 15.67 2.43 4.78
N LYS A 106 16.43 3.52 4.83
CA LYS A 106 16.26 4.59 5.82
C LYS A 106 16.57 5.94 5.18
N PHE A 107 15.77 6.95 5.47
CA PHE A 107 16.09 8.31 5.03
C PHE A 107 17.30 8.85 5.79
N CYS A 108 18.22 9.51 5.08
CA CYS A 108 19.39 10.11 5.73
C CYS A 108 19.00 11.27 6.65
N GLU A 109 17.96 12.01 6.29
CA GLU A 109 17.42 13.12 7.06
C GLU A 109 16.31 12.62 7.99
N PRO A 110 16.30 13.04 9.28
CA PRO A 110 15.23 12.68 10.20
C PRO A 110 13.87 13.13 9.68
N ARG A 111 12.87 12.26 9.77
CA ARG A 111 11.49 12.58 9.40
C ARG A 111 10.58 12.51 10.61
N LYS A 112 9.78 13.56 10.81
CA LYS A 112 8.65 13.53 11.76
C LYS A 112 7.53 12.69 11.15
N LEU A 113 7.52 11.40 11.46
CA LEU A 113 6.48 10.49 11.03
C LEU A 113 5.30 10.60 11.98
N SER A 114 4.15 11.04 11.47
CA SER A 114 2.89 11.03 12.23
C SER A 114 2.25 9.63 12.29
N SER A 115 2.75 8.70 11.49
CA SER A 115 2.18 7.37 11.23
C SER A 115 3.31 6.37 11.01
N LYS A 116 3.10 5.09 11.39
CA LYS A 116 4.03 4.01 11.04
C LYS A 116 4.05 3.74 9.54
N LEU A 117 2.98 4.04 8.81
CA LEU A 117 2.89 3.88 7.36
C LEU A 117 3.24 5.19 6.64
N MET A 118 4.11 5.12 5.64
CA MET A 118 4.55 6.26 4.83
C MET A 118 4.31 5.98 3.35
N TYR A 119 3.72 6.95 2.65
CA TYR A 119 3.61 6.89 1.20
C TYR A 119 4.94 7.27 0.55
N VAL A 120 5.49 6.38 -0.28
CA VAL A 120 6.83 6.55 -0.90
C VAL A 120 6.83 6.39 -2.42
N ASN A 121 5.94 5.54 -2.96
CA ASN A 121 5.86 5.21 -4.39
C ASN A 121 7.23 4.83 -4.98
N LEU A 122 7.67 3.61 -4.65
CA LEU A 122 8.83 2.95 -5.21
C LEU A 122 8.45 2.32 -6.56
N LYS A 123 9.13 2.73 -7.63
CA LYS A 123 9.09 2.10 -8.94
C LYS A 123 10.22 1.08 -9.07
N TYR A 124 9.89 -0.12 -9.50
CA TYR A 124 10.85 -1.21 -9.69
C TYR A 124 10.41 -2.14 -10.82
N GLN A 125 11.33 -2.96 -11.31
CA GLN A 125 11.04 -4.01 -12.30
C GLN A 125 11.28 -5.38 -11.69
N MET A 126 10.41 -6.33 -12.07
CA MET A 126 10.60 -7.75 -11.86
C MET A 126 10.28 -8.47 -13.16
N GLY A 127 11.25 -9.23 -13.70
CA GLY A 127 11.14 -9.78 -15.05
C GLY A 127 10.98 -8.65 -16.09
N SER A 128 9.94 -8.75 -16.93
CA SER A 128 9.58 -7.74 -17.93
C SER A 128 8.60 -6.68 -17.41
N GLU A 129 8.12 -6.81 -16.18
CA GLU A 129 7.06 -5.95 -15.65
C GLU A 129 7.61 -4.78 -14.86
N THR A 130 7.03 -3.60 -15.09
CA THR A 130 7.25 -2.41 -14.24
C THR A 130 6.15 -2.34 -13.20
N LEU A 131 6.56 -2.37 -11.93
CA LEU A 131 5.69 -2.41 -10.76
C LEU A 131 5.92 -1.19 -9.86
N HIS A 132 4.92 -0.94 -9.01
CA HIS A 132 4.95 0.11 -8.01
C HIS A 132 4.57 -0.45 -6.65
N ALA A 133 5.35 -0.10 -5.64
CA ALA A 133 5.03 -0.32 -4.23
C ALA A 133 4.82 1.05 -3.58
N TYR A 134 3.65 1.30 -3.02
CA TYR A 134 3.26 2.65 -2.62
C TYR A 134 3.60 2.99 -1.19
N PHE A 135 3.58 2.01 -0.29
CA PHE A 135 3.68 2.25 1.14
C PHE A 135 4.89 1.54 1.76
N ALA A 136 5.62 2.27 2.59
CA ALA A 136 6.66 1.73 3.44
C ALA A 136 6.22 1.79 4.90
N THR A 137 6.52 0.74 5.67
CA THR A 137 6.25 0.67 7.11
C THR A 137 7.52 0.97 7.89
N CYS A 138 7.45 1.98 8.76
CA CYS A 138 8.50 2.35 9.68
C CYS A 138 8.57 1.35 10.84
N ARG A 139 9.77 0.84 11.08
CA ARG A 139 10.14 0.06 12.24
C ARG A 139 10.55 1.00 13.38
N GLY A 140 10.56 0.50 14.61
CA GLY A 140 10.91 1.29 15.80
C GLY A 140 12.38 1.78 15.85
N ASP A 141 13.22 1.30 14.94
CA ASP A 141 14.63 1.68 14.77
C ASP A 141 14.87 2.72 13.66
N GLU A 142 13.78 3.32 13.14
CA GLU A 142 13.74 4.28 12.03
C GLU A 142 14.03 3.68 10.65
N TRP A 143 14.23 2.36 10.55
CA TRP A 143 14.30 1.68 9.25
C TRP A 143 12.90 1.49 8.68
N MET A 144 12.80 1.57 7.36
CA MET A 144 11.59 1.40 6.59
C MET A 144 11.64 0.06 5.86
N MET A 145 10.49 -0.59 5.78
CA MET A 145 10.26 -1.82 5.05
C MET A 145 9.22 -1.55 3.96
N ILE A 146 9.53 -1.88 2.71
CA ILE A 146 8.55 -1.84 1.61
C ILE A 146 8.52 -3.19 0.90
N GLU A 147 7.33 -3.79 0.81
CA GLU A 147 7.10 -5.10 0.21
C GLU A 147 7.16 -4.99 -1.32
N LEU A 148 7.96 -5.84 -1.96
CA LEU A 148 8.16 -5.86 -3.42
C LEU A 148 7.36 -6.99 -4.07
N CYS A 149 7.33 -8.16 -3.45
CA CYS A 149 6.53 -9.29 -3.90
C CYS A 149 6.34 -10.31 -2.78
N ARG A 150 5.43 -11.24 -3.04
CA ARG A 150 5.27 -12.49 -2.27
C ARG A 150 5.54 -13.67 -3.19
N PHE A 151 6.18 -14.69 -2.68
CA PHE A 151 6.45 -15.91 -3.44
C PHE A 151 6.58 -17.12 -2.52
N ILE A 152 6.42 -18.32 -3.09
CA ILE A 152 6.61 -19.60 -2.40
C ILE A 152 7.83 -20.27 -3.00
N PRO A 153 8.93 -20.48 -2.24
CA PRO A 153 10.07 -21.23 -2.72
C PRO A 153 9.74 -22.72 -2.73
N HIS A 154 9.77 -23.39 -3.88
CA HIS A 154 9.51 -24.84 -3.98
C HIS A 154 10.72 -25.71 -3.64
N LYS A 155 11.91 -25.10 -3.63
CA LYS A 155 13.18 -25.75 -3.30
C LYS A 155 14.08 -24.75 -2.57
N LYS A 156 15.16 -25.25 -1.99
CA LYS A 156 16.27 -24.38 -1.56
C LYS A 156 16.86 -23.69 -2.79
N ASP A 157 17.59 -22.59 -2.59
CA ASP A 157 18.33 -21.93 -3.67
C ASP A 157 17.47 -21.24 -4.75
N VAL A 158 16.45 -20.48 -4.33
CA VAL A 158 15.63 -19.67 -5.25
C VAL A 158 16.36 -18.38 -5.66
N ASN A 159 16.26 -18.06 -6.95
CA ASN A 159 16.75 -16.79 -7.49
C ASN A 159 15.68 -15.71 -7.32
N PHE A 160 16.06 -14.60 -6.73
CA PHE A 160 15.28 -13.39 -6.63
C PHE A 160 15.98 -12.28 -7.43
N GLU A 161 15.26 -11.73 -8.41
CA GLU A 161 15.77 -10.67 -9.27
C GLU A 161 14.82 -9.47 -9.28
N ALA A 162 15.38 -8.28 -9.08
CA ALA A 162 14.63 -7.02 -9.17
C ALA A 162 15.55 -5.87 -9.58
N LEU A 163 15.00 -4.88 -10.28
CA LEU A 163 15.67 -3.61 -10.55
C LEU A 163 14.92 -2.48 -9.83
N LEU A 164 15.56 -1.86 -8.84
CA LEU A 164 14.99 -0.67 -8.20
C LEU A 164 15.29 0.55 -9.07
N GLU A 165 14.24 1.22 -9.55
CA GLU A 165 14.39 2.38 -10.45
C GLU A 165 14.40 3.70 -9.69
N SER A 166 13.35 3.99 -8.93
CA SER A 166 13.16 5.31 -8.31
C SER A 166 12.17 5.31 -7.16
N LEU A 167 12.32 6.27 -6.26
CA LEU A 167 11.30 6.69 -5.30
C LEU A 167 10.74 8.05 -5.73
N SER A 168 9.47 8.30 -5.42
CA SER A 168 8.84 9.57 -5.79
C SER A 168 9.43 10.75 -5.02
N GLN A 169 10.05 11.68 -5.74
CA GLN A 169 10.56 12.94 -5.17
C GLN A 169 9.46 13.81 -4.55
N TYR A 170 8.21 13.71 -5.04
CA TYR A 170 7.11 14.47 -4.48
C TYR A 170 6.80 14.06 -3.03
N TYR A 171 6.82 12.76 -2.73
CA TYR A 171 6.49 12.23 -1.40
C TYR A 171 7.73 12.03 -0.52
N CYS A 172 8.84 11.65 -1.14
CA CYS A 172 10.10 11.38 -0.45
C CYS A 172 11.01 12.61 -0.38
N GLY A 173 10.77 13.67 -1.15
CA GLY A 173 11.74 14.76 -1.31
C GLY A 173 13.01 14.32 -2.06
N SER A 174 14.00 15.21 -2.11
CA SER A 174 15.31 14.99 -2.75
C SER A 174 16.38 14.43 -1.81
N GLY A 175 16.02 14.12 -0.57
CA GLY A 175 16.95 13.64 0.44
C GLY A 175 17.50 12.24 0.11
N ALA A 176 18.77 12.03 0.45
CA ALA A 176 19.43 10.74 0.29
C ALA A 176 18.81 9.65 1.16
N ILE A 177 18.99 8.39 0.76
CA ILE A 177 18.62 7.21 1.56
C ILE A 177 19.82 6.30 1.82
N TYR A 178 19.75 5.54 2.90
CA TYR A 178 20.56 4.36 3.13
C TYR A 178 19.76 3.13 2.72
N VAL A 179 20.38 2.20 1.98
CA VAL A 179 19.78 0.90 1.67
C VAL A 179 20.56 -0.17 2.42
N GLU A 180 19.85 -0.93 3.26
CA GLU A 180 20.44 -1.99 4.06
C GLU A 180 20.47 -3.31 3.30
N GLY A 181 19.39 -3.66 2.61
CA GLY A 181 19.30 -4.92 1.88
C GLY A 181 17.86 -5.34 1.56
N ILE A 182 17.70 -6.60 1.17
CA ILE A 182 16.38 -7.25 1.01
C ILE A 182 16.15 -8.18 2.20
N HIS A 183 15.00 -8.03 2.86
CA HIS A 183 14.54 -8.90 3.94
C HIS A 183 13.42 -9.80 3.43
N PHE A 184 13.68 -11.10 3.41
CA PHE A 184 12.72 -12.16 3.16
C PHE A 184 12.07 -12.52 4.50
N GLN A 185 10.79 -12.19 4.62
CA GLN A 185 10.01 -12.40 5.82
C GLN A 185 8.92 -13.44 5.56
N VAL A 186 8.77 -14.39 6.46
CA VAL A 186 7.66 -15.36 6.44
C VAL A 186 6.35 -14.60 6.67
N ILE A 187 5.37 -14.88 5.82
CA ILE A 187 4.02 -14.32 5.91
C ILE A 187 3.08 -15.46 6.29
N ASP A 188 2.42 -15.32 7.44
CA ASP A 188 1.41 -16.27 7.88
C ASP A 188 0.13 -16.14 7.02
N ASP A 189 -0.43 -17.26 6.58
CA ASP A 189 -1.70 -17.34 5.85
C ASP A 189 -2.85 -16.61 6.58
N ALA A 190 -2.81 -16.58 7.92
CA ALA A 190 -3.78 -15.81 8.70
C ALA A 190 -3.73 -14.31 8.38
N THR A 191 -2.55 -13.74 8.11
CA THR A 191 -2.42 -12.32 7.72
C THR A 191 -2.93 -12.03 6.30
N LEU A 192 -2.87 -13.03 5.40
CA LEU A 192 -3.52 -12.97 4.08
C LEU A 192 -5.03 -12.98 4.22
N LYS A 193 -5.58 -13.93 5.00
CA LYS A 193 -7.03 -14.03 5.25
C LYS A 193 -7.57 -12.83 6.01
N VAL A 194 -6.85 -12.28 6.99
CA VAL A 194 -7.26 -11.08 7.74
C VAL A 194 -7.20 -9.82 6.87
N LYS A 195 -6.21 -9.64 5.98
CA LYS A 195 -6.27 -8.52 5.01
C LYS A 195 -7.46 -8.65 4.06
N ILE A 196 -7.75 -9.86 3.58
CA ILE A 196 -8.90 -10.10 2.69
C ILE A 196 -10.23 -9.93 3.45
N ASN A 197 -10.32 -10.42 4.70
CA ASN A 197 -11.56 -10.47 5.48
C ASN A 197 -11.84 -9.20 6.32
N SER A 198 -10.81 -8.51 6.81
CA SER A 198 -10.96 -7.22 7.51
C SER A 198 -11.37 -6.10 6.55
N ASP A 199 -10.97 -6.21 5.28
CA ASP A 199 -11.44 -5.33 4.20
C ASP A 199 -12.80 -5.79 3.63
N SER A 200 -13.25 -7.00 4.01
CA SER A 200 -14.63 -7.44 3.93
C SER A 200 -15.33 -7.29 5.28
N VAL A 201 -15.31 -6.09 5.89
CA VAL A 201 -16.51 -5.71 6.64
C VAL A 201 -17.64 -5.79 5.62
N GLN A 202 -18.39 -6.89 5.71
CA GLN A 202 -19.60 -7.12 4.95
C GLN A 202 -20.61 -6.08 5.44
N LEU A 203 -20.45 -4.83 4.99
CA LEU A 203 -21.63 -4.09 4.59
C LEU A 203 -22.17 -4.90 3.43
N VAL A 204 -23.22 -5.67 3.75
CA VAL A 204 -24.03 -6.43 2.80
C VAL A 204 -24.17 -5.56 1.54
N PRO A 205 -23.94 -6.11 0.33
CA PRO A 205 -24.23 -5.39 -0.89
C PRO A 205 -25.59 -4.74 -0.72
N VAL A 206 -25.63 -3.40 -0.76
CA VAL A 206 -26.90 -2.72 -0.73
C VAL A 206 -27.52 -3.06 -2.07
N ASP A 207 -28.37 -4.09 -2.08
CA ASP A 207 -29.25 -4.42 -3.18
C ASP A 207 -30.15 -3.19 -3.38
N TYR A 208 -29.90 -2.43 -4.45
CA TYR A 208 -30.50 -1.10 -4.72
C TYR A 208 -31.82 -1.25 -5.48
N ASP A 209 -32.68 -2.18 -5.08
CA ASP A 209 -33.71 -2.66 -6.01
C ASP A 209 -35.13 -2.13 -5.81
N GLU A 210 -35.34 -1.09 -5.00
CA GLU A 210 -36.57 -0.31 -5.10
C GLU A 210 -36.25 1.19 -5.01
N ILE A 211 -36.26 1.87 -6.16
CA ILE A 211 -36.29 3.34 -6.22
C ILE A 211 -37.62 3.75 -5.62
N THR A 212 -37.60 4.33 -4.42
CA THR A 212 -38.84 4.70 -3.74
C THR A 212 -39.40 5.98 -4.32
N HIS A 213 -38.60 7.06 -4.47
CA HIS A 213 -39.04 8.32 -5.10
C HIS A 213 -37.85 9.17 -5.63
N LEU A 214 -38.13 10.03 -6.62
CA LEU A 214 -37.23 11.09 -7.15
C LEU A 214 -37.73 12.45 -6.63
N GLU A 215 -36.94 13.14 -5.79
CA GLU A 215 -37.20 14.53 -5.39
C GLU A 215 -35.99 15.39 -5.78
N ASP A 216 -36.20 16.52 -6.47
CA ASP A 216 -35.14 17.46 -6.87
C ASP A 216 -33.92 16.79 -7.53
N GLU A 217 -34.18 15.80 -8.42
CA GLU A 217 -33.17 15.00 -9.12
C GLU A 217 -32.25 14.15 -8.21
N LYS A 218 -32.61 13.99 -6.94
CA LYS A 218 -31.97 13.05 -6.00
C LYS A 218 -32.72 11.72 -6.04
N LEU A 219 -31.97 10.62 -5.96
CA LEU A 219 -32.52 9.27 -5.89
C LEU A 219 -32.51 8.78 -4.46
N PHE A 220 -33.69 8.51 -3.92
CA PHE A 220 -33.85 7.87 -2.62
C PHE A 220 -34.18 6.40 -2.83
N SER A 221 -33.48 5.54 -2.11
CA SER A 221 -33.77 4.11 -2.07
C SER A 221 -33.71 3.63 -0.63
N VAL A 222 -34.30 2.49 -0.35
CA VAL A 222 -34.15 1.83 0.95
C VAL A 222 -33.35 0.56 0.71
N SER A 223 -32.31 0.35 1.53
CA SER A 223 -31.54 -0.88 1.45
C SER A 223 -32.41 -2.05 1.93
N LYS A 224 -32.62 -3.06 1.07
CA LYS A 224 -33.39 -4.27 1.45
C LYS A 224 -32.78 -5.04 2.62
N ALA A 225 -31.46 -4.95 2.79
CA ALA A 225 -30.73 -5.70 3.81
C ALA A 225 -30.91 -5.15 5.23
N ASN A 226 -31.20 -3.85 5.38
CA ASN A 226 -31.23 -3.21 6.70
C ASN A 226 -32.34 -2.17 6.87
N GLU A 227 -33.22 -2.01 5.88
CA GLU A 227 -34.33 -1.05 5.84
C GLU A 227 -33.91 0.42 6.04
N LYS A 228 -32.61 0.73 5.86
CA LYS A 228 -32.10 2.09 6.03
C LYS A 228 -32.18 2.86 4.72
N LYS A 229 -32.49 4.16 4.84
CA LYS A 229 -32.58 5.08 3.70
C LYS A 229 -31.19 5.32 3.10
N CYS A 230 -31.06 5.12 1.81
CA CYS A 230 -29.89 5.42 0.99
C CYS A 230 -30.19 6.61 0.07
N HIS A 231 -29.18 7.45 -0.11
CA HIS A 231 -29.30 8.70 -0.86
C HIS A 231 -28.25 8.72 -1.95
N MET A 232 -28.68 8.75 -3.20
CA MET A 232 -27.79 8.93 -4.34
C MET A 232 -27.99 10.33 -4.90
N LEU A 233 -26.89 11.08 -4.95
CA LEU A 233 -26.86 12.45 -5.45
C LEU A 233 -26.28 12.48 -6.86
N PRO A 234 -26.85 13.27 -7.79
CA PRO A 234 -26.31 13.40 -9.12
C PRO A 234 -24.98 14.16 -9.10
N ALA A 235 -24.10 13.84 -10.06
CA ALA A 235 -22.77 14.44 -10.15
C ALA A 235 -22.81 15.98 -10.21
N LYS A 236 -23.82 16.54 -10.89
CA LYS A 236 -24.01 18.00 -10.98
C LYS A 236 -24.19 18.67 -9.64
N MET A 237 -24.95 18.06 -8.72
CA MET A 237 -25.18 18.62 -7.38
C MET A 237 -23.90 18.69 -6.54
N VAL A 238 -22.94 17.80 -6.81
CA VAL A 238 -21.74 17.64 -6.00
C VAL A 238 -20.51 18.34 -6.60
N LEU A 239 -20.51 18.57 -7.92
CA LEU A 239 -19.35 19.09 -8.65
C LEU A 239 -19.53 20.52 -9.18
N TYR A 240 -20.76 21.02 -9.39
CA TYR A 240 -20.97 22.40 -9.87
C TYR A 240 -20.55 23.47 -8.86
N GLU A 241 -20.66 23.19 -7.55
CA GLU A 241 -20.23 24.13 -6.50
C GLU A 241 -18.69 24.15 -6.29
N SER A 242 -17.94 23.37 -7.06
CA SER A 242 -16.49 23.34 -6.99
C SER A 242 -15.89 24.46 -7.84
N PRO A 243 -14.85 25.20 -7.39
CA PRO A 243 -14.10 26.13 -8.26
C PRO A 243 -13.45 25.44 -9.47
N ASP A 244 -13.46 24.10 -9.49
CA ASP A 244 -12.90 23.24 -10.51
C ASP A 244 -13.92 22.88 -11.63
N VAL A 245 -15.03 23.62 -11.85
CA VAL A 245 -16.05 23.27 -12.88
C VAL A 245 -15.45 23.06 -14.28
N LYS A 246 -14.39 23.81 -14.63
CA LYS A 246 -13.65 23.67 -15.91
C LYS A 246 -12.86 22.34 -16.03
N CYS A 247 -12.84 21.51 -15.01
CA CYS A 247 -12.15 20.22 -14.98
C CYS A 247 -13.06 19.05 -15.41
N TYR A 248 -14.32 19.32 -15.72
CA TYR A 248 -15.32 18.31 -16.06
C TYR A 248 -15.86 18.53 -17.46
N ASN A 249 -15.91 17.45 -18.23
CA ASN A 249 -16.74 17.39 -19.42
C ASN A 249 -18.10 16.83 -19.00
N TRP A 250 -19.12 17.68 -19.02
CA TRP A 250 -20.49 17.26 -18.79
C TRP A 250 -20.99 16.52 -20.02
N LYS A 251 -21.46 15.29 -19.82
CA LYS A 251 -22.05 14.48 -20.87
C LYS A 251 -23.49 14.16 -20.47
N SER A 252 -24.41 14.40 -21.39
CA SER A 252 -25.72 13.76 -21.35
C SER A 252 -25.48 12.30 -21.70
N LEU A 253 -25.47 11.43 -20.70
CA LEU A 253 -25.21 10.02 -20.92
C LEU A 253 -26.55 9.34 -21.12
N ALA A 254 -26.93 9.11 -22.38
CA ALA A 254 -27.97 8.15 -22.73
C ALA A 254 -27.41 6.70 -22.63
N GLU A 255 -26.62 6.40 -21.59
CA GLU A 255 -26.15 5.04 -21.37
C GLU A 255 -27.07 4.33 -20.38
N PRO A 256 -27.46 3.08 -20.68
CA PRO A 256 -28.46 2.34 -19.91
C PRO A 256 -28.05 2.09 -18.45
N GLU A 257 -26.77 2.26 -18.10
CA GLU A 257 -26.23 1.97 -16.77
C GLU A 257 -26.30 3.15 -15.79
N SER A 258 -26.57 4.39 -16.24
CA SER A 258 -26.64 5.55 -15.34
C SER A 258 -28.07 5.97 -15.03
N ARG A 259 -28.39 6.11 -13.73
CA ARG A 259 -29.71 6.56 -13.26
C ARG A 259 -29.92 8.08 -13.37
N PHE A 260 -28.91 8.83 -13.83
CA PHE A 260 -28.97 10.28 -14.01
C PHE A 260 -28.68 10.67 -15.46
N VAL A 261 -29.39 11.68 -15.95
CA VAL A 261 -29.28 12.19 -17.33
C VAL A 261 -27.91 12.79 -17.61
N GLU A 262 -27.29 13.45 -16.62
CA GLU A 262 -26.00 14.11 -16.77
C GLU A 262 -24.94 13.46 -15.86
N VAL A 263 -23.82 13.08 -16.47
CA VAL A 263 -22.62 12.60 -15.77
C VAL A 263 -21.44 13.55 -16.01
N ALA A 264 -20.52 13.57 -15.06
CA ALA A 264 -19.27 14.33 -15.18
C ALA A 264 -18.12 13.41 -15.56
N GLU A 265 -17.52 13.61 -16.74
CA GLU A 265 -16.22 13.02 -17.05
C GLU A 265 -15.12 13.93 -16.49
N LEU A 266 -14.36 13.42 -15.52
CA LEU A 266 -13.21 14.11 -14.95
C LEU A 266 -12.04 14.08 -15.94
N LEU A 267 -11.57 15.26 -16.34
CA LEU A 267 -10.35 15.41 -17.14
C LEU A 267 -9.11 15.07 -16.32
N SER A 268 -8.01 14.71 -17.00
CA SER A 268 -6.74 14.36 -16.35
C SER A 268 -6.24 15.48 -15.44
N ARG A 269 -6.35 15.28 -14.13
CA ARG A 269 -5.99 16.23 -13.07
C ARG A 269 -5.33 15.47 -11.91
N GLN A 270 -4.37 16.12 -11.24
CA GLN A 270 -3.73 15.57 -10.05
C GLN A 270 -4.58 15.71 -8.79
N VAL A 271 -5.48 16.70 -8.76
CA VAL A 271 -6.37 17.00 -7.65
C VAL A 271 -7.70 17.45 -8.21
N PHE A 272 -8.79 16.97 -7.61
CA PHE A 272 -10.15 17.45 -7.85
C PHE A 272 -10.89 17.56 -6.51
N ARG A 273 -11.93 18.38 -6.45
CA ARG A 273 -12.70 18.62 -5.23
C ARG A 273 -14.15 18.21 -5.43
N ILE A 274 -14.64 17.43 -4.47
CA ILE A 274 -16.03 17.04 -4.32
C ILE A 274 -16.58 17.83 -3.14
N LYS A 275 -17.65 18.60 -3.36
CA LYS A 275 -18.34 19.31 -2.28
C LYS A 275 -19.79 18.83 -2.25
N CYS A 276 -20.16 18.16 -1.16
CA CYS A 276 -21.48 17.60 -0.99
C CYS A 276 -22.13 18.19 0.26
N LYS A 277 -23.40 18.59 0.15
CA LYS A 277 -24.24 18.92 1.30
C LYS A 277 -25.16 17.72 1.57
N ILE A 278 -25.00 17.11 2.74
CA ILE A 278 -25.83 15.97 3.17
C ILE A 278 -26.87 16.49 4.15
N GLU A 279 -28.14 16.27 3.83
CA GLU A 279 -29.28 16.60 4.69
C GLU A 279 -29.53 15.45 5.67
N THR A 280 -28.84 15.46 6.81
CA THR A 280 -28.91 14.36 7.79
C THR A 280 -30.32 14.11 8.32
N GLN A 281 -31.18 15.13 8.33
CA GLN A 281 -32.59 15.00 8.70
C GLN A 281 -33.40 14.06 7.77
N LYS A 282 -32.92 13.80 6.55
CA LYS A 282 -33.55 12.84 5.63
C LYS A 282 -32.93 11.42 5.75
N LEU A 283 -31.89 11.25 6.55
CA LEU A 283 -31.28 9.94 6.87
C LEU A 283 -31.98 9.29 8.06
N SER A 284 -31.78 7.99 8.24
CA SER A 284 -32.17 7.32 9.48
C SER A 284 -31.29 7.85 10.63
N THR A 285 -31.89 8.20 11.77
CA THR A 285 -31.17 8.71 12.95
C THR A 285 -30.27 7.65 13.58
N ASP A 286 -29.25 8.07 14.32
CA ASP A 286 -28.26 7.22 15.01
C ASP A 286 -27.77 6.04 14.16
N THR A 287 -27.36 6.33 12.92
CA THR A 287 -26.91 5.34 11.95
C THR A 287 -25.57 5.73 11.39
N ASN A 288 -24.65 4.77 11.36
CA ASN A 288 -23.39 4.92 10.66
C ASN A 288 -23.63 4.81 9.15
N TYR A 289 -23.34 5.89 8.44
CA TYR A 289 -23.42 6.02 7.00
C TYR A 289 -22.03 6.05 6.37
N ALA A 290 -21.93 5.47 5.18
CA ALA A 290 -20.79 5.58 4.29
C ALA A 290 -21.18 6.38 3.05
N CYS A 291 -20.32 7.30 2.61
CA CYS A 291 -20.44 7.98 1.33
C CYS A 291 -19.69 7.18 0.29
N HIS A 292 -20.39 6.71 -0.74
CA HIS A 292 -19.82 5.97 -1.86
C HIS A 292 -19.63 6.93 -3.05
N LEU A 293 -18.45 6.90 -3.67
CA LEU A 293 -18.23 7.46 -4.99
C LEU A 293 -18.54 6.37 -6.01
N VAL A 294 -19.56 6.59 -6.84
CA VAL A 294 -19.92 5.71 -7.95
C VAL A 294 -19.31 6.26 -9.25
N PHE A 295 -18.60 5.42 -10.00
CA PHE A 295 -17.84 5.84 -11.18
C PHE A 295 -17.67 4.72 -12.21
N LYS A 296 -17.33 5.10 -13.44
CA LYS A 296 -16.86 4.20 -14.51
C LYS A 296 -15.51 4.74 -15.00
N LEU A 297 -14.57 3.86 -15.31
CA LEU A 297 -13.30 4.26 -15.90
C LEU A 297 -13.48 4.42 -17.42
N SER A 298 -13.18 5.61 -17.94
CA SER A 298 -13.15 5.85 -19.39
C SER A 298 -12.13 4.92 -20.06
N GLN A 299 -12.44 4.42 -21.26
CA GLN A 299 -11.51 3.59 -22.05
C GLN A 299 -10.18 4.31 -22.34
N LYS A 300 -10.22 5.65 -22.38
CA LYS A 300 -9.03 6.52 -22.57
C LYS A 300 -8.25 6.77 -21.27
N CYS A 301 -8.65 6.18 -20.15
CA CYS A 301 -8.00 6.38 -18.86
C CYS A 301 -6.72 5.54 -18.75
N HIS A 302 -5.57 6.18 -18.96
CA HIS A 302 -4.25 5.56 -18.81
C HIS A 302 -3.66 5.65 -17.38
N GLY A 303 -4.35 6.34 -16.44
CA GLY A 303 -3.88 6.61 -15.08
C GLY A 303 -4.62 5.84 -13.97
N LEU A 304 -4.57 6.42 -12.76
CA LEU A 304 -5.30 5.97 -11.56
C LEU A 304 -4.95 4.55 -11.06
N LYS A 305 -3.72 4.10 -11.31
CA LYS A 305 -3.16 2.86 -10.73
C LYS A 305 -2.63 3.06 -9.30
N CYS A 306 -2.34 4.29 -8.91
CA CYS A 306 -1.89 4.65 -7.57
C CYS A 306 -3.09 4.97 -6.67
N PRO A 307 -2.96 4.81 -5.35
CA PRO A 307 -4.00 5.23 -4.43
C PRO A 307 -4.14 6.75 -4.45
N VAL A 308 -5.35 7.21 -4.21
CA VAL A 308 -5.73 8.62 -4.16
C VAL A 308 -5.92 9.03 -2.72
N LYS A 309 -5.20 10.07 -2.31
CA LYS A 309 -5.30 10.63 -0.97
C LYS A 309 -6.61 11.41 -0.83
N VAL A 310 -7.39 11.08 0.19
CA VAL A 310 -8.60 11.80 0.57
C VAL A 310 -8.28 12.77 1.70
N ARG A 311 -8.84 13.98 1.62
CA ARG A 311 -8.75 14.96 2.69
C ARG A 311 -10.10 15.63 2.90
N GLY A 312 -10.65 15.45 4.10
CA GLY A 312 -11.83 16.22 4.54
C GLY A 312 -11.46 17.69 4.73
N VAL A 313 -12.19 18.59 4.07
CA VAL A 313 -11.91 20.05 4.11
C VAL A 313 -12.16 20.64 5.52
N LEU A 314 -13.15 20.10 6.24
CA LEU A 314 -13.55 20.54 7.59
C LEU A 314 -12.68 19.95 8.71
N HIS A 315 -12.07 18.78 8.49
CA HIS A 315 -11.27 18.06 9.49
C HIS A 315 -9.77 18.28 9.31
N ARG A 316 -9.33 19.54 9.12
CA ARG A 316 -7.90 19.87 8.91
C ARG A 316 -6.96 19.39 10.01
N LYS A 317 -7.48 19.15 11.22
CA LYS A 317 -6.71 18.66 12.38
C LYS A 317 -6.49 17.15 12.38
N ASN A 318 -7.26 16.37 11.60
CA ASN A 318 -7.12 14.93 11.59
C ASN A 318 -5.89 14.54 10.76
N LYS A 319 -4.92 13.88 11.41
CA LYS A 319 -3.61 13.54 10.80
C LYS A 319 -3.63 12.19 10.08
N GLU A 320 -4.75 11.47 10.14
CA GLU A 320 -4.90 10.19 9.46
C GLU A 320 -4.96 10.37 7.94
N LEU A 321 -4.12 9.59 7.24
CA LEU A 321 -4.08 9.59 5.80
C LEU A 321 -5.07 8.55 5.28
N ASN A 322 -6.23 9.01 4.80
CA ASN A 322 -7.18 8.15 4.12
C ASN A 322 -6.84 8.04 2.63
N PHE A 323 -6.88 6.82 2.11
CA PHE A 323 -6.63 6.53 0.71
C PHE A 323 -7.72 5.62 0.16
N PHE A 324 -8.05 5.82 -1.11
CA PHE A 324 -8.83 4.84 -1.85
C PHE A 324 -8.19 4.56 -3.21
N TYR A 325 -8.65 3.51 -3.86
CA TYR A 325 -8.21 3.13 -5.20
C TYR A 325 -9.35 3.26 -6.20
N PHE A 326 -9.03 3.67 -7.42
CA PHE A 326 -9.95 3.61 -8.56
C PHE A 326 -9.84 2.28 -9.33
N ARG A 327 -8.75 1.54 -9.12
CA ARG A 327 -8.47 0.23 -9.70
C ARG A 327 -8.06 -0.72 -8.59
N SER A 328 -8.45 -1.99 -8.64
CA SER A 328 -8.01 -2.97 -7.65
C SER A 328 -6.48 -3.02 -7.59
N PRO A 329 -5.87 -2.74 -6.42
CA PRO A 329 -4.42 -2.75 -6.27
C PRO A 329 -3.88 -4.17 -6.24
N SER A 330 -2.57 -4.33 -6.48
CA SER A 330 -1.88 -5.60 -6.21
C SER A 330 -1.83 -5.88 -4.71
N LEU A 331 -1.68 -7.16 -4.33
CA LEU A 331 -1.62 -7.60 -2.93
C LEU A 331 -0.56 -6.87 -2.09
N VAL A 332 0.59 -6.54 -2.70
CA VAL A 332 1.69 -5.81 -2.05
C VAL A 332 1.31 -4.37 -1.70
N ASN A 333 0.24 -3.83 -2.29
CA ASN A 333 -0.24 -2.46 -2.07
C ASN A 333 -1.52 -2.41 -1.21
N LEU A 334 -2.05 -3.56 -0.79
CA LEU A 334 -3.12 -3.62 0.21
C LEU A 334 -2.52 -3.35 1.60
N HIS A 335 -2.61 -2.10 2.05
CA HIS A 335 -2.15 -1.67 3.36
C HIS A 335 -3.23 -0.85 4.08
N GLY A 336 -3.51 -1.22 5.34
CA GLY A 336 -4.33 -0.43 6.27
C GLY A 336 -5.75 -0.14 5.73
N ASN A 337 -6.23 1.07 5.98
CA ASN A 337 -7.57 1.56 5.61
C ASN A 337 -7.72 1.89 4.10
N GLY A 338 -6.94 1.26 3.23
CA GLY A 338 -6.98 1.51 1.80
C GLY A 338 -8.29 0.99 1.20
N ARG A 339 -9.20 1.87 0.80
CA ARG A 339 -10.53 1.47 0.31
C ARG A 339 -10.46 1.07 -1.17
N VAL A 340 -10.86 -0.17 -1.46
CA VAL A 340 -10.81 -0.77 -2.80
C VAL A 340 -12.19 -0.69 -3.46
N PRO A 341 -12.26 -0.40 -4.77
CA PRO A 341 -13.54 -0.26 -5.44
C PRO A 341 -14.19 -1.64 -5.68
N LYS A 342 -15.53 -1.70 -5.60
CA LYS A 342 -16.33 -2.90 -5.86
C LYS A 342 -17.19 -2.69 -7.12
N LEU A 343 -17.37 -3.75 -7.90
CA LEU A 343 -18.28 -3.75 -9.05
C LEU A 343 -19.72 -3.92 -8.57
N ARG A 344 -20.63 -3.09 -9.09
CA ARG A 344 -22.07 -3.14 -8.84
C ARG A 344 -22.76 -3.96 -9.92
N GLU A 345 -24.01 -4.36 -9.65
CA GLU A 345 -24.84 -5.10 -10.60
C GLU A 345 -25.19 -4.29 -11.85
N ASP A 346 -25.28 -2.96 -11.72
CA ASP A 346 -25.47 -2.02 -12.84
C ASP A 346 -24.21 -1.80 -13.70
N GLY A 347 -23.10 -2.50 -13.42
CA GLY A 347 -21.85 -2.39 -14.17
C GLY A 347 -20.97 -1.19 -13.80
N LEU A 348 -21.39 -0.35 -12.84
CA LEU A 348 -20.58 0.74 -12.30
C LEU A 348 -19.69 0.27 -11.14
N MET A 349 -18.63 1.02 -10.86
CA MET A 349 -17.77 0.79 -9.70
C MET A 349 -18.16 1.71 -8.55
N GLU A 350 -18.06 1.25 -7.32
CA GLU A 350 -18.21 2.09 -6.13
C GLU A 350 -17.07 1.94 -5.14
N VAL A 351 -16.72 3.03 -4.46
CA VAL A 351 -15.71 3.03 -3.39
C VAL A 351 -16.11 4.00 -2.28
N ILE A 352 -15.89 3.60 -1.03
CA ILE A 352 -16.20 4.44 0.11
C ILE A 352 -15.18 5.59 0.18
N VAL A 353 -15.65 6.83 0.25
CA VAL A 353 -14.80 8.04 0.35
C VAL A 353 -14.88 8.71 1.72
N TRP A 354 -15.95 8.48 2.46
CA TRP A 354 -16.17 9.06 3.79
C TRP A 354 -17.14 8.21 4.61
N GLU A 355 -17.04 8.26 5.94
CA GLU A 355 -17.98 7.62 6.88
C GLU A 355 -18.36 8.63 7.97
N PHE A 356 -19.61 8.61 8.42
CA PHE A 356 -20.13 9.50 9.45
C PHE A 356 -21.34 8.88 10.15
N ASN A 357 -21.64 9.32 11.38
CA ASN A 357 -22.89 8.97 12.06
C ASN A 357 -23.92 10.10 11.82
N SER A 358 -25.18 9.73 11.57
CA SER A 358 -26.26 10.67 11.26
C SER A 358 -26.77 11.49 12.44
N GLY A 359 -26.38 11.15 13.68
CA GLY A 359 -26.79 11.83 14.91
C GLY A 359 -28.07 11.29 15.50
#